data_AF-A0A1Q5TFJ0-F1
#
_entry.id   AF-A0A1Q5TFJ0-F1
#
_cell.length_a   1.000
_cell.length_b   1.000
_cell.length_c   1.000
_cell.angle_alpha   90.00
_cell.angle_beta   90.00
_cell.angle_gamma   90.00
#
_symmetry.space_group_name_H-M   'P 1'
#
loop_
_entity.id
_entity.type
_entity.pdbx_description
1 polymer ?
#
loop_
_entity_poly.entity_id
_entity_poly.type
_entity_poly.pdbx_seq_one_letter_code
_entity_poly.pdbx_strand_id
1 'polypeptide(L)'
;MKRDNRGNPIATVHRWNRPSLSCRECREKKRRCDRAQPCSNCVIRNIPCEHPGQSPEDTCGPEASTESTSLHSNGNTVQQDPAQVELASQLEEALAERPDLSRESTSKRQCIFPASVSASHSPYVTPFSCHLLATQEADKESPTMLDISRNLPPLRQAKQLFNHFATTLQPTFGVLHIPSTNLLMERTYEGLLEGDAPSAENLMLLFSIFAGAALVWTPQLLVKLQSTREEAKTAFQAYARLALDILDHPSRLIQASTTSLVAIGTMAHLLMNTDGFPFKVHLLRHRCLLMSREMQIHRLDTAKSCKERRLKGCNMIDVEVQRRIWWNMVASDWYLSIQ
;
A
#
# COMPACT_ATOMS: atom_id res chain seq x y z
N MET A 1 -29.31 12.70 7.87
CA MET A 1 -30.32 11.72 8.35
C MET A 1 -31.61 11.94 7.59
N LYS A 2 -32.22 10.89 7.01
CA LYS A 2 -33.50 11.01 6.27
C LYS A 2 -34.63 11.30 7.27
N ARG A 3 -35.37 12.40 7.04
CA ARG A 3 -36.52 12.81 7.83
C ARG A 3 -37.77 12.78 6.94
N ASP A 4 -38.93 12.52 7.52
CA ASP A 4 -40.20 12.60 6.80
C ASP A 4 -40.66 14.07 6.63
N ASN A 5 -41.73 14.29 5.87
CA ASN A 5 -42.28 15.63 5.61
C ASN A 5 -42.84 16.33 6.87
N ARG A 6 -42.81 15.69 8.04
CA ARG A 6 -43.21 16.27 9.32
C ARG A 6 -42.02 16.44 10.28
N GLY A 7 -40.80 16.23 9.80
CA GLY A 7 -39.57 16.52 10.53
C GLY A 7 -39.12 15.42 11.50
N ASN A 8 -39.79 14.26 11.52
CA ASN A 8 -39.43 13.15 12.39
C ASN A 8 -38.28 12.32 11.81
N PRO A 9 -37.35 11.81 12.64
CA PRO A 9 -36.28 10.93 12.20
C PRO A 9 -36.84 9.57 11.75
N ILE A 10 -36.60 9.19 10.50
CA ILE A 10 -36.98 7.87 9.97
C ILE A 10 -35.97 6.85 10.49
N ALA A 11 -36.36 6.05 11.47
CA ALA A 11 -35.56 4.93 11.96
C ALA A 11 -35.46 3.86 10.86
N THR A 12 -34.27 3.68 10.31
CA THR A 12 -33.97 2.53 9.44
C THR A 12 -33.73 1.33 10.34
N VAL A 13 -34.77 0.51 10.52
CA VAL A 13 -34.67 -0.76 11.26
C VAL A 13 -33.80 -1.72 10.44
N HIS A 14 -32.53 -1.84 10.81
CA HIS A 14 -31.71 -2.96 10.33
C HIS A 14 -32.26 -4.26 10.93
N ARG A 15 -33.00 -5.04 10.12
CA ARG A 15 -33.41 -6.41 10.48
C ARG A 15 -32.18 -7.32 10.56
N TRP A 16 -31.63 -7.49 11.76
CA TRP A 16 -30.59 -8.47 12.09
C TRP A 16 -31.19 -9.87 12.31
N ASN A 17 -31.89 -10.41 11.30
CA ASN A 17 -32.27 -11.82 11.27
C ASN A 17 -32.37 -12.29 9.82
N ARG A 18 -31.21 -12.45 9.17
CA ARG A 18 -31.13 -13.22 7.92
C ARG A 18 -30.87 -14.69 8.30
N PRO A 19 -31.80 -15.62 8.02
CA PRO A 19 -31.55 -17.04 8.25
C PRO A 19 -30.32 -17.48 7.47
N SER A 20 -29.53 -18.39 8.04
CA SER A 20 -28.29 -18.85 7.42
C SER A 20 -28.60 -19.56 6.11
N LEU A 21 -27.99 -19.11 5.02
CA LEU A 21 -28.23 -19.62 3.66
C LEU A 21 -27.67 -21.04 3.42
N SER A 22 -27.00 -21.63 4.41
CA SER A 22 -26.43 -22.99 4.36
C SER A 22 -27.29 -23.97 5.15
N CYS A 23 -27.41 -25.22 4.68
CA CYS A 23 -28.06 -26.28 5.46
C CYS A 23 -27.33 -26.54 6.80
N ARG A 24 -28.08 -27.11 7.75
CA ARG A 24 -27.64 -27.38 9.12
C ARG A 24 -26.41 -28.29 9.16
N GLU A 25 -26.43 -29.40 8.42
CA GLU A 25 -25.30 -30.34 8.35
C GLU A 25 -24.01 -29.70 7.81
N CYS A 26 -24.12 -28.88 6.76
CA CYS A 26 -22.96 -28.17 6.22
C CYS A 26 -22.45 -27.11 7.22
N ARG A 27 -23.34 -26.46 7.97
CA ARG A 27 -22.98 -25.46 8.96
C ARG A 27 -22.29 -26.08 10.17
N GLU A 28 -22.86 -27.13 10.75
CA GLU A 28 -22.30 -27.85 11.90
C GLU A 28 -20.93 -28.43 11.58
N LYS A 29 -20.76 -28.98 10.37
CA LYS A 29 -19.49 -29.58 9.93
C LYS A 29 -18.54 -28.57 9.25
N LYS A 30 -18.87 -27.27 9.22
CA LYS A 30 -18.11 -26.19 8.57
C LYS A 30 -17.71 -26.48 7.12
N ARG A 31 -18.61 -27.11 6.34
CA ARG A 31 -18.41 -27.46 4.92
C ARG A 31 -19.14 -26.49 3.98
N ARG A 32 -18.67 -26.37 2.75
CA ARG A 32 -19.27 -25.50 1.73
C ARG A 32 -20.61 -26.06 1.24
N CYS A 33 -21.70 -25.31 1.43
CA CYS A 33 -23.03 -25.65 0.94
C CYS A 33 -23.31 -24.93 -0.38
N ASP A 34 -23.74 -25.68 -1.40
CA ASP A 34 -24.19 -25.20 -2.71
C ASP A 34 -25.64 -24.70 -2.71
N ARG A 35 -26.35 -24.84 -1.57
CA ARG A 35 -27.69 -24.29 -1.29
C ARG A 35 -28.83 -24.83 -2.17
N ALA A 36 -28.57 -25.87 -2.98
CA ALA A 36 -29.62 -26.67 -3.60
C ALA A 36 -30.40 -27.47 -2.54
N GLN A 37 -31.63 -27.89 -2.85
CA GLN A 37 -32.44 -28.71 -1.96
C GLN A 37 -32.79 -30.06 -2.62
N PRO A 38 -32.22 -31.19 -2.16
CA PRO A 38 -31.10 -31.31 -1.21
C PRO A 38 -29.75 -30.83 -1.80
N CYS A 39 -28.80 -30.43 -0.94
CA CYS A 39 -27.51 -29.89 -1.38
C CYS A 39 -26.55 -31.01 -1.82
N SER A 40 -25.68 -30.77 -2.80
CA SER A 40 -24.83 -31.81 -3.42
C SER A 40 -23.94 -32.54 -2.40
N ASN A 41 -23.45 -31.81 -1.40
CA ASN A 41 -22.62 -32.38 -0.33
C ASN A 41 -23.38 -33.32 0.62
N CYS A 42 -24.69 -33.12 0.80
CA CYS A 42 -25.56 -33.99 1.58
C CYS A 42 -25.98 -35.22 0.77
N VAL A 43 -26.24 -35.05 -0.54
CA VAL A 43 -26.58 -36.16 -1.46
C VAL A 43 -25.43 -37.16 -1.56
N ILE A 44 -24.19 -36.69 -1.81
CA ILE A 44 -23.01 -37.57 -1.93
C ILE A 44 -22.74 -38.36 -0.65
N ARG A 45 -23.05 -37.77 0.52
CA ARG A 45 -22.82 -38.39 1.83
C ARG A 45 -24.02 -39.15 2.36
N ASN A 46 -25.10 -39.20 1.59
CA ASN A 46 -26.35 -39.86 1.95
C ASN A 46 -26.86 -39.45 3.35
N ILE A 47 -26.85 -38.14 3.63
CA ILE A 47 -27.32 -37.55 4.89
C ILE A 47 -28.50 -36.58 4.65
N PRO A 48 -29.45 -36.47 5.60
CA PRO A 48 -30.59 -35.57 5.47
C PRO A 48 -30.15 -34.09 5.42
N CYS A 49 -30.72 -33.32 4.49
CA CYS A 49 -30.33 -31.94 4.23
C CYS A 49 -31.38 -30.94 4.73
N GLU A 50 -31.27 -30.53 5.99
CA GLU A 50 -32.23 -29.60 6.63
C GLU A 50 -31.74 -28.14 6.54
N HIS A 51 -32.57 -27.22 6.05
CA HIS A 51 -32.25 -25.77 6.06
C HIS A 51 -33.03 -25.06 7.19
N PRO A 52 -32.39 -24.15 7.95
CA PRO A 52 -33.07 -23.45 9.03
C PRO A 52 -34.14 -22.52 8.47
N GLY A 53 -35.41 -22.83 8.74
CA GLY A 53 -36.57 -22.06 8.28
C GLY A 53 -37.59 -22.83 7.44
N GLN A 54 -37.48 -24.16 7.33
CA GLN A 54 -38.51 -24.99 6.68
C GLN A 54 -39.24 -25.85 7.72
N SER A 55 -40.40 -25.38 8.16
CA SER A 55 -41.49 -26.28 8.55
C SER A 55 -42.00 -26.97 7.26
N PRO A 56 -42.43 -28.24 7.31
CA PRO A 56 -43.04 -28.87 6.15
C PRO A 56 -44.41 -28.23 5.88
N GLU A 57 -44.75 -28.06 4.60
CA GLU A 57 -46.04 -27.60 4.06
C GLU A 57 -46.20 -26.08 3.83
N ASP A 58 -45.77 -25.63 2.65
CA ASP A 58 -46.45 -24.54 1.95
C ASP A 58 -47.49 -25.16 0.99
N THR A 59 -48.72 -25.28 1.47
CA THR A 59 -49.93 -25.27 0.63
C THR A 59 -50.82 -24.11 1.09
N CYS A 60 -50.86 -23.05 0.28
CA CYS A 60 -51.94 -22.08 0.03
C CYS A 60 -52.98 -21.71 1.14
N GLY A 61 -52.81 -20.52 1.76
CA GLY A 61 -53.82 -19.52 2.26
C GLY A 61 -54.94 -19.93 3.25
N PRO A 62 -55.86 -19.03 3.68
CA PRO A 62 -55.78 -17.59 4.03
C PRO A 62 -56.31 -17.25 5.47
N GLU A 63 -56.02 -16.02 5.92
CA GLU A 63 -56.79 -15.16 6.87
C GLU A 63 -57.00 -15.47 8.38
N ALA A 64 -57.08 -14.33 9.12
CA ALA A 64 -57.83 -14.04 10.34
C ALA A 64 -57.13 -14.15 11.72
N SER A 65 -57.05 -12.97 12.38
CA SER A 65 -57.29 -12.66 13.81
C SER A 65 -56.86 -13.68 14.88
N THR A 66 -56.23 -13.32 15.99
CA THR A 66 -56.79 -12.46 17.05
C THR A 66 -55.73 -12.32 18.16
N GLU A 67 -55.87 -11.27 18.95
CA GLU A 67 -55.19 -10.93 20.19
C GLU A 67 -54.91 -12.11 21.14
N SER A 68 -53.81 -12.05 21.91
CA SER A 68 -53.88 -12.01 23.38
C SER A 68 -52.51 -11.84 24.04
N THR A 69 -52.49 -10.87 24.93
CA THR A 69 -51.45 -10.37 25.82
C THR A 69 -51.14 -11.36 26.95
N SER A 70 -49.88 -11.49 27.38
CA SER A 70 -49.51 -11.32 28.80
C SER A 70 -48.00 -11.40 29.01
N LEU A 71 -47.50 -10.34 29.65
CA LEU A 71 -46.17 -10.17 30.19
C LEU A 71 -46.04 -10.97 31.49
N HIS A 72 -44.87 -11.56 31.73
CA HIS A 72 -44.22 -11.50 33.05
C HIS A 72 -42.70 -11.62 32.92
N SER A 73 -42.03 -10.66 33.56
CA SER A 73 -40.59 -10.44 33.67
C SER A 73 -39.80 -11.60 34.27
N ASN A 74 -38.54 -11.76 33.85
CA ASN A 74 -37.42 -11.24 34.63
C ASN A 74 -36.10 -11.26 33.83
N GLY A 75 -35.37 -10.15 33.95
CA GLY A 75 -34.19 -9.85 33.17
C GLY A 75 -32.91 -10.53 33.64
N ASN A 76 -31.91 -10.44 32.76
CA ASN A 76 -30.55 -10.21 33.17
C ASN A 76 -29.86 -9.29 32.15
N THR A 77 -29.50 -8.12 32.67
CA THR A 77 -28.72 -7.05 32.06
C THR A 77 -27.27 -7.51 31.91
N VAL A 78 -26.69 -7.40 30.71
CA VAL A 78 -25.23 -7.39 30.55
C VAL A 78 -24.83 -5.95 30.31
N GLN A 79 -24.13 -5.41 31.30
CA GLN A 79 -23.54 -4.09 31.35
C GLN A 79 -22.42 -3.96 30.31
N GLN A 80 -22.38 -2.83 29.60
CA GLN A 80 -21.21 -2.42 28.83
C GLN A 80 -20.08 -2.03 29.79
N ASP A 81 -18.91 -2.59 29.55
CA ASP A 81 -17.70 -2.40 30.34
C ASP A 81 -17.14 -0.97 30.13
N PRO A 82 -17.10 -0.11 31.18
CA PRO A 82 -16.69 1.30 31.06
C PRO A 82 -15.24 1.50 30.59
N ALA A 83 -14.37 0.49 30.70
CA ALA A 83 -12.96 0.60 30.32
C ALA A 83 -12.72 0.78 28.81
N GLN A 84 -13.63 0.29 27.94
CA GLN A 84 -13.45 0.38 26.48
C GLN A 84 -13.89 1.74 25.91
N VAL A 85 -14.82 2.42 26.58
CA VAL A 85 -15.25 3.77 26.20
C VAL A 85 -14.20 4.80 26.65
N GLU A 86 -13.54 4.55 27.77
CA GLU A 86 -12.50 5.41 28.31
C GLU A 86 -11.22 5.37 27.46
N LEU A 87 -10.84 4.20 26.93
CA LEU A 87 -9.69 4.08 26.01
C LEU A 87 -9.94 4.77 24.65
N ALA A 88 -11.18 4.75 24.16
CA ALA A 88 -11.54 5.45 22.92
C ALA A 88 -11.58 6.97 23.11
N SER A 89 -12.08 7.43 24.27
CA SER A 89 -12.06 8.85 24.65
C SER A 89 -10.65 9.37 24.88
N GLN A 90 -9.78 8.58 25.54
CA GLN A 90 -8.37 8.92 25.75
C GLN A 90 -7.59 9.00 24.43
N LEU A 91 -7.96 8.20 23.42
CA LEU A 91 -7.34 8.24 22.09
C LEU A 91 -7.78 9.46 21.28
N GLU A 92 -9.03 9.90 21.40
CA GLU A 92 -9.51 11.15 20.78
C GLU A 92 -8.95 12.40 21.49
N GLU A 93 -8.80 12.36 22.81
CA GLU A 93 -8.20 13.43 23.61
C GLU A 93 -6.68 13.55 23.36
N ALA A 94 -5.97 12.43 23.22
CA ALA A 94 -4.55 12.40 22.82
C ALA A 94 -4.29 12.89 21.37
N LEU A 95 -5.33 12.93 20.52
CA LEU A 95 -5.27 13.50 19.16
C LEU A 95 -5.73 14.97 19.12
N ALA A 96 -6.45 15.45 20.14
CA ALA A 96 -6.95 16.81 20.26
C ALA A 96 -6.00 17.74 21.05
N GLU A 97 -5.19 17.19 21.96
CA GLU A 97 -4.08 17.93 22.58
C GLU A 97 -2.94 18.11 21.56
N ARG A 98 -2.99 19.23 20.84
CA ARG A 98 -1.81 19.77 20.16
C ARG A 98 -0.72 19.96 21.22
N PRO A 99 0.48 19.38 21.08
CA PRO A 99 1.62 19.84 21.86
C PRO A 99 1.81 21.31 21.52
N ASP A 100 1.87 22.15 22.54
CA ASP A 100 2.30 23.53 22.45
C ASP A 100 3.60 23.61 21.63
N LEU A 101 3.52 24.19 20.44
CA LEU A 101 4.61 24.34 19.48
C LEU A 101 5.65 25.41 19.91
N SER A 102 5.72 25.73 21.20
CA SER A 102 6.72 26.65 21.76
C SER A 102 7.89 25.95 22.47
N ARG A 103 7.99 24.61 22.42
CA ARG A 103 9.22 23.90 22.79
C ARG A 103 10.00 23.52 21.55
N GLU A 104 10.97 24.37 21.19
CA GLU A 104 12.02 24.13 20.20
C GLU A 104 12.75 22.82 20.47
N SER A 105 12.22 21.72 19.94
CA SER A 105 13.03 20.58 19.54
C SER A 105 13.53 20.92 18.14
N THR A 106 14.77 21.40 18.06
CA THR A 106 15.52 21.50 16.81
C THR A 106 15.71 20.08 16.25
N SER A 107 14.65 19.58 15.60
CA SER A 107 14.64 18.31 14.90
C SER A 107 15.54 18.46 13.67
N LYS A 108 16.83 18.19 13.87
CA LYS A 108 17.84 18.17 12.82
C LYS A 108 17.37 17.24 11.70
N ARG A 109 17.05 17.79 10.53
CA ARG A 109 16.79 16.98 9.33
C ARG A 109 18.12 16.41 8.86
N GLN A 110 18.20 15.09 8.79
CA GLN A 110 19.38 14.41 8.28
C GLN A 110 19.34 14.45 6.75
N CYS A 111 20.14 15.32 6.15
CA CYS A 111 20.23 15.49 4.70
C CYS A 111 21.34 14.61 4.12
N ILE A 112 21.20 14.20 2.87
CA ILE A 112 22.22 13.44 2.16
C ILE A 112 23.01 14.42 1.31
N PHE A 113 24.33 14.42 1.48
CA PHE A 113 25.22 15.19 0.63
C PHE A 113 25.97 14.22 -0.30
N PRO A 114 26.20 14.61 -1.56
CA PRO A 114 27.37 14.12 -2.27
C PRO A 114 28.59 14.45 -1.41
N ALA A 115 29.48 13.48 -1.17
CA ALA A 115 30.78 13.78 -0.61
C ALA A 115 31.38 14.94 -1.42
N SER A 116 31.77 16.01 -0.73
CA SER A 116 32.36 17.20 -1.34
C SER A 116 33.68 16.82 -2.01
N VAL A 117 33.61 16.36 -3.25
CA VAL A 117 34.76 16.30 -4.14
C VAL A 117 34.61 17.48 -5.07
N SER A 118 35.47 18.46 -4.80
CA SER A 118 35.80 19.66 -5.57
C SER A 118 35.10 19.78 -6.93
N ALA A 119 34.28 20.83 -7.04
CA ALA A 119 33.69 21.29 -8.28
C ALA A 119 34.76 21.41 -9.39
N SER A 120 34.59 20.68 -10.49
CA SER A 120 34.89 21.14 -11.86
C SER A 120 34.45 20.12 -12.92
N HIS A 121 33.47 20.52 -13.74
CA HIS A 121 33.27 20.14 -15.14
C HIS A 121 33.04 18.65 -15.56
N SER A 122 32.26 17.85 -14.82
CA SER A 122 31.77 16.54 -15.32
C SER A 122 30.42 16.18 -14.67
N PRO A 123 29.51 15.41 -15.31
CA PRO A 123 28.10 15.43 -14.94
C PRO A 123 27.88 14.88 -13.52
N TYR A 124 27.22 15.75 -12.76
CA TYR A 124 26.71 15.69 -11.39
C TYR A 124 26.12 14.34 -10.95
N VAL A 125 26.95 13.48 -10.37
CA VAL A 125 26.55 12.14 -9.99
C VAL A 125 27.37 11.69 -8.76
N THR A 126 26.72 11.06 -7.77
CA THR A 126 27.35 10.54 -6.54
C THR A 126 27.68 9.05 -6.69
N PRO A 127 28.97 8.66 -6.72
CA PRO A 127 29.35 7.25 -6.73
C PRO A 127 28.75 6.47 -5.56
N PHE A 128 28.45 5.19 -5.77
CA PHE A 128 27.81 4.31 -4.78
C PHE A 128 28.54 4.26 -3.43
N SER A 129 29.87 4.34 -3.42
CA SER A 129 30.69 4.35 -2.20
C SER A 129 30.76 5.71 -1.49
N CYS A 130 30.27 6.78 -2.11
CA CYS A 130 30.45 8.16 -1.64
C CYS A 130 29.22 8.75 -0.94
N HIS A 131 28.20 7.94 -0.63
CA HIS A 131 27.04 8.41 0.13
C HIS A 131 27.46 8.79 1.54
N LEU A 132 27.34 10.08 1.88
CA LEU A 132 27.53 10.58 3.23
C LEU A 132 26.21 11.09 3.79
N LEU A 133 25.86 10.59 4.97
CA LEU A 133 24.72 11.07 5.75
C LEU A 133 25.21 12.19 6.65
N ALA A 134 24.82 13.44 6.40
CA ALA A 134 25.15 14.55 7.29
C ALA A 134 23.88 15.22 7.84
N THR A 135 23.86 15.49 9.14
CA THR A 135 22.79 16.27 9.76
C THR A 135 22.98 17.74 9.42
N GLN A 136 21.97 18.41 8.84
CA GLN A 136 22.00 19.84 8.64
C GLN A 136 21.00 20.55 9.55
N GLU A 137 21.32 21.79 9.92
CA GLU A 137 20.42 22.71 10.62
C GLU A 137 19.42 23.33 9.64
N ALA A 138 18.27 23.75 10.16
CA ALA A 138 16.99 23.92 9.47
C ALA A 138 16.91 25.06 8.41
N ASP A 139 18.00 25.76 8.12
CA ASP A 139 17.99 27.06 7.43
C ASP A 139 18.35 27.04 5.93
N LYS A 140 18.33 25.88 5.25
CA LYS A 140 18.55 25.83 3.80
C LYS A 140 17.26 25.75 3.00
N GLU A 141 17.22 26.51 1.90
CA GLU A 141 16.21 26.39 0.84
C GLU A 141 15.99 24.91 0.46
N SER A 142 14.73 24.55 0.20
CA SER A 142 14.38 23.17 -0.14
C SER A 142 15.05 22.76 -1.46
N PRO A 143 15.72 21.59 -1.52
CA PRO A 143 16.50 21.20 -2.69
C PRO A 143 15.61 21.01 -3.92
N THR A 144 16.08 21.51 -5.07
CA THR A 144 15.37 21.32 -6.34
C THR A 144 15.48 19.86 -6.80
N MET A 145 14.68 19.47 -7.81
CA MET A 145 14.78 18.12 -8.37
C MET A 145 16.12 17.85 -9.03
N LEU A 146 16.71 18.90 -9.59
CA LEU A 146 18.05 18.84 -10.16
C LEU A 146 19.09 18.61 -9.05
N ASP A 147 18.97 19.27 -7.90
CA ASP A 147 19.85 19.02 -6.74
C ASP A 147 19.72 17.59 -6.21
N ILE A 148 18.49 17.09 -6.09
CA ILE A 148 18.21 15.72 -5.66
C ILE A 148 18.80 14.71 -6.66
N SER A 149 18.66 14.97 -7.96
CA SER A 149 19.18 14.09 -9.03
C SER A 149 20.70 13.91 -9.00
N ARG A 150 21.45 14.86 -8.43
CA ARG A 150 22.91 14.74 -8.27
C ARG A 150 23.34 13.54 -7.42
N ASN A 151 22.43 13.01 -6.61
CA ASN A 151 22.66 11.83 -5.79
C ASN A 151 22.49 10.51 -6.55
N LEU A 152 22.13 10.55 -7.83
CA LEU A 152 22.13 9.37 -8.69
C LEU A 152 23.58 8.86 -8.85
N PRO A 153 23.78 7.53 -8.95
CA PRO A 153 25.09 6.94 -9.24
C PRO A 153 25.46 7.01 -10.72
N PRO A 154 26.74 6.87 -11.11
CA PRO A 154 27.14 6.94 -12.51
C PRO A 154 26.37 5.93 -13.34
N LEU A 155 26.00 6.26 -14.57
CA LEU A 155 25.13 5.40 -15.40
C LEU A 155 25.63 3.94 -15.46
N ARG A 156 26.95 3.73 -15.46
CA ARG A 156 27.57 2.41 -15.35
C ARG A 156 27.18 1.68 -14.05
N GLN A 157 27.33 2.35 -12.90
CA GLN A 157 26.93 1.84 -11.60
C GLN A 157 25.41 1.69 -11.49
N ALA A 158 24.64 2.63 -12.02
CA ALA A 158 23.18 2.56 -12.08
C ALA A 158 22.71 1.30 -12.82
N LYS A 159 23.30 0.98 -13.98
CA LYS A 159 23.04 -0.27 -14.72
C LYS A 159 23.45 -1.51 -13.92
N GLN A 160 24.56 -1.47 -13.19
CA GLN A 160 24.98 -2.57 -12.31
C GLN A 160 23.98 -2.80 -11.16
N LEU A 161 23.52 -1.72 -10.51
CA LEU A 161 22.53 -1.76 -9.44
C LEU A 161 21.16 -2.23 -9.96
N PHE A 162 20.72 -1.71 -11.10
CA PHE A 162 19.46 -2.11 -11.74
C PHE A 162 19.45 -3.61 -12.09
N ASN A 163 20.51 -4.10 -12.73
CA ASN A 163 20.63 -5.52 -13.06
C ASN A 163 20.69 -6.38 -11.80
N HIS A 164 21.39 -5.92 -10.75
CA HIS A 164 21.43 -6.62 -9.47
C HIS A 164 20.04 -6.72 -8.85
N PHE A 165 19.31 -5.61 -8.75
CA PHE A 165 17.92 -5.57 -8.29
C PHE A 165 17.03 -6.54 -9.07
N ALA A 166 17.16 -6.56 -10.40
CA ALA A 166 16.38 -7.44 -11.27
C ALA A 166 16.66 -8.93 -11.00
N THR A 167 17.88 -9.28 -10.58
CA THR A 167 18.22 -10.67 -10.27
C THR A 167 17.89 -11.10 -8.84
N THR A 168 17.88 -10.18 -7.88
CA THR A 168 17.76 -10.50 -6.45
C THR A 168 16.40 -10.20 -5.84
N LEU A 169 15.75 -9.11 -6.25
CA LEU A 169 14.46 -8.67 -5.69
C LEU A 169 13.29 -8.92 -6.62
N GLN A 170 13.47 -8.81 -7.93
CA GLN A 170 12.37 -9.05 -8.86
C GLN A 170 11.72 -10.45 -8.75
N PRO A 171 12.46 -11.55 -8.46
CA PRO A 171 11.82 -12.86 -8.31
C PRO A 171 10.77 -12.92 -7.19
N THR A 172 10.93 -12.13 -6.12
CA THR A 172 10.01 -12.09 -4.99
C THR A 172 9.03 -10.92 -5.05
N PHE A 173 9.47 -9.77 -5.56
CA PHE A 173 8.62 -8.57 -5.69
C PHE A 173 7.73 -8.62 -6.94
N GLY A 174 8.30 -8.97 -8.10
CA GLY A 174 7.59 -9.27 -9.35
C GLY A 174 6.85 -8.13 -10.05
N VAL A 175 6.82 -6.91 -9.48
CA VAL A 175 5.98 -5.81 -9.99
C VAL A 175 6.52 -5.16 -11.26
N LEU A 176 7.83 -4.92 -11.35
CA LEU A 176 8.39 -4.14 -12.46
C LEU A 176 8.36 -4.91 -13.78
N HIS A 177 8.19 -4.20 -14.89
CA HIS A 177 8.54 -4.73 -16.20
C HIS A 177 9.98 -4.32 -16.54
N ILE A 178 10.93 -5.24 -16.31
CA ILE A 178 12.38 -4.96 -16.36
C ILE A 178 12.82 -4.21 -17.62
N PRO A 179 12.44 -4.60 -18.85
CA PRO A 179 12.87 -3.87 -20.04
C PRO A 179 12.38 -2.42 -20.07
N SER A 180 11.12 -2.18 -19.71
CA SER A 180 10.55 -0.82 -19.72
C SER A 180 11.13 0.04 -18.62
N THR A 181 11.40 -0.52 -17.44
CA THR A 181 12.03 0.26 -16.36
C THR A 181 13.49 0.56 -16.67
N ASN A 182 14.23 -0.33 -17.34
CA ASN A 182 15.58 -0.03 -17.81
C ASN A 182 15.58 1.13 -18.81
N LEU A 183 14.65 1.12 -19.78
CA LEU A 183 14.50 2.21 -20.73
C LEU A 183 14.11 3.54 -20.05
N LEU A 184 13.27 3.50 -19.01
CA LEU A 184 12.93 4.66 -18.20
C LEU A 184 14.18 5.23 -17.50
N MET A 185 15.03 4.37 -16.95
CA MET A 185 16.30 4.79 -16.36
C MET A 185 17.18 5.46 -17.41
N GLU A 186 17.45 4.79 -18.54
CA GLU A 186 18.31 5.34 -19.61
C GLU A 186 17.83 6.72 -20.07
N ARG A 187 16.53 6.87 -20.38
CA ARG A 187 15.94 8.15 -20.76
C ARG A 187 16.05 9.23 -19.67
N THR A 188 15.95 8.84 -18.41
CA THR A 188 16.11 9.80 -17.30
C THR A 188 17.56 10.30 -17.24
N TYR A 189 18.55 9.44 -17.48
CA TYR A 189 19.96 9.88 -17.55
C TYR A 189 20.26 10.69 -18.82
N GLU A 190 19.65 10.35 -19.97
CA GLU A 190 19.78 11.12 -21.20
C GLU A 190 19.23 12.55 -21.03
N GLY A 191 18.01 12.71 -20.52
CA GLY A 191 17.45 14.03 -20.24
C GLY A 191 18.29 14.86 -19.27
N LEU A 192 18.89 14.21 -18.25
CA LEU A 192 19.82 14.89 -17.33
C LEU A 192 21.08 15.42 -18.04
N LEU A 193 21.58 14.73 -19.06
CA LEU A 193 22.72 15.22 -19.87
C LEU A 193 22.33 16.40 -20.75
N GLU A 194 21.06 16.43 -21.19
CA GLU A 194 20.48 17.53 -21.98
C GLU A 194 20.12 18.76 -21.12
N GLY A 195 20.14 18.62 -19.79
CA GLY A 195 19.84 19.69 -18.84
C GLY A 195 18.39 19.72 -18.35
N ASP A 196 17.59 18.70 -18.70
CA ASP A 196 16.20 18.60 -18.28
C ASP A 196 16.08 18.27 -16.79
N ALA A 197 15.10 18.90 -16.14
CA ALA A 197 14.74 18.54 -14.77
C ALA A 197 13.98 17.20 -14.77
N PRO A 198 14.47 16.17 -14.06
CA PRO A 198 13.81 14.87 -14.05
C PRO A 198 12.49 14.93 -13.25
N SER A 199 11.51 14.13 -13.66
CA SER A 199 10.25 13.98 -12.91
C SER A 199 10.51 13.40 -11.52
N ALA A 200 9.74 13.85 -10.53
CA ALA A 200 9.83 13.35 -9.16
C ALA A 200 9.54 11.84 -9.08
N GLU A 201 8.59 11.37 -9.86
CA GLU A 201 8.16 9.97 -9.93
C GLU A 201 9.28 9.05 -10.43
N ASN A 202 9.96 9.44 -11.52
CA ASN A 202 11.09 8.67 -12.05
C ASN A 202 12.25 8.64 -11.05
N LEU A 203 12.60 9.77 -10.43
CA LEU A 203 13.66 9.79 -9.42
C LEU A 203 13.32 8.93 -8.21
N MET A 204 12.09 9.02 -7.71
CA MET A 204 11.62 8.20 -6.60
C MET A 204 11.71 6.71 -6.96
N LEU A 205 11.31 6.32 -8.18
CA LEU A 205 11.44 4.94 -8.65
C LEU A 205 12.92 4.49 -8.72
N LEU A 206 13.79 5.30 -9.31
CA LEU A 206 15.21 4.98 -9.42
C LEU A 206 15.89 4.84 -8.06
N PHE A 207 15.64 5.77 -7.13
CA PHE A 207 16.16 5.66 -5.77
C PHE A 207 15.62 4.44 -5.04
N SER A 208 14.36 4.07 -5.25
CA SER A 208 13.78 2.85 -4.67
C SER A 208 14.47 1.59 -5.20
N ILE A 209 14.76 1.53 -6.51
CA ILE A 209 15.49 0.41 -7.12
C ILE A 209 16.93 0.35 -6.58
N PHE A 210 17.63 1.47 -6.51
CA PHE A 210 19.02 1.51 -6.01
C PHE A 210 19.11 1.22 -4.51
N ALA A 211 18.14 1.69 -3.73
CA ALA A 211 17.98 1.30 -2.33
C ALA A 211 17.81 -0.22 -2.22
N GLY A 212 16.94 -0.81 -3.03
CA GLY A 212 16.76 -2.27 -3.06
C GLY A 212 18.05 -3.01 -3.39
N ALA A 213 18.75 -2.60 -4.44
CA ALA A 213 20.03 -3.22 -4.80
C ALA A 213 21.09 -3.12 -3.68
N ALA A 214 21.13 -1.99 -2.98
CA ALA A 214 22.03 -1.75 -1.86
C ALA A 214 21.64 -2.55 -0.61
N LEU A 215 20.33 -2.73 -0.36
CA LEU A 215 19.81 -3.51 0.77
C LEU A 215 20.20 -4.99 0.65
N VAL A 216 20.02 -5.56 -0.55
CA VAL A 216 20.34 -6.98 -0.83
C VAL A 216 21.68 -7.14 -1.55
N TRP A 217 22.70 -6.40 -1.12
CA TRP A 217 24.04 -6.47 -1.71
C TRP A 217 24.60 -7.89 -1.69
N THR A 218 25.49 -8.19 -2.64
CA THR A 218 26.25 -9.45 -2.71
C THR A 218 27.74 -9.18 -2.83
N PRO A 219 28.62 -10.12 -2.45
CA PRO A 219 30.07 -9.94 -2.65
C PRO A 219 30.43 -9.61 -4.09
N GLN A 220 29.73 -10.19 -5.07
CA GLN A 220 29.96 -9.92 -6.50
C GLN A 220 29.59 -8.49 -6.89
N LEU A 221 28.49 -7.95 -6.34
CA LEU A 221 28.12 -6.56 -6.54
C LEU A 221 29.16 -5.61 -5.93
N LEU A 222 29.59 -5.88 -4.69
CA LEU A 222 30.56 -5.06 -3.97
C LEU A 222 31.91 -4.99 -4.71
N VAL A 223 32.40 -6.12 -5.23
CA VAL A 223 33.62 -6.15 -6.06
C VAL A 223 33.43 -5.33 -7.35
N LYS A 224 32.27 -5.47 -8.02
CA LYS A 224 31.97 -4.71 -9.25
C LYS A 224 31.89 -3.20 -9.03
N LEU A 225 31.44 -2.77 -7.86
CA LEU A 225 31.29 -1.37 -7.47
C LEU A 225 32.52 -0.83 -6.73
N GLN A 226 33.49 -1.69 -6.40
CA GLN A 226 34.64 -1.37 -5.56
C GLN A 226 34.21 -0.75 -4.22
N SER A 227 33.27 -1.41 -3.56
CA SER A 227 32.61 -0.88 -2.35
C SER A 227 32.57 -1.88 -1.20
N THR A 228 32.36 -1.37 0.00
CA THR A 228 32.27 -2.16 1.24
C THR A 228 30.82 -2.46 1.63
N ARG A 229 30.63 -3.36 2.61
CA ARG A 229 29.32 -3.66 3.17
C ARG A 229 28.73 -2.43 3.88
N GLU A 230 29.58 -1.68 4.57
CA GLU A 230 29.25 -0.48 5.33
C GLU A 230 28.81 0.64 4.38
N GLU A 231 29.50 0.79 3.24
CA GLU A 231 29.10 1.69 2.16
C GLU A 231 27.77 1.27 1.56
N ALA A 232 27.53 -0.03 1.32
CA ALA A 232 26.24 -0.49 0.81
C ALA A 232 25.07 -0.20 1.78
N LYS A 233 25.29 -0.40 3.09
CA LYS A 233 24.30 -0.01 4.11
C LYS A 233 24.03 1.50 4.10
N THR A 234 25.09 2.30 3.95
CA THR A 234 24.98 3.76 3.90
C THR A 234 24.27 4.23 2.63
N ALA A 235 24.58 3.62 1.48
CA ALA A 235 23.91 3.87 0.21
C ALA A 235 22.42 3.48 0.26
N PHE A 236 22.06 2.34 0.86
CA PHE A 236 20.66 1.97 1.09
C PHE A 236 19.92 3.07 1.87
N GLN A 237 20.48 3.48 3.01
CA GLN A 237 19.87 4.51 3.85
C GLN A 237 19.80 5.87 3.14
N ALA A 238 20.77 6.18 2.29
CA ALA A 238 20.77 7.40 1.49
C ALA A 238 19.63 7.37 0.44
N TYR A 239 19.62 6.37 -0.43
CA TYR A 239 18.61 6.25 -1.47
C TYR A 239 17.18 6.14 -0.91
N ALA A 240 16.99 5.38 0.18
CA ALA A 240 15.68 5.26 0.83
C ALA A 240 15.18 6.61 1.36
N ARG A 241 16.05 7.39 2.02
CA ARG A 241 15.68 8.73 2.49
C ARG A 241 15.39 9.69 1.34
N LEU A 242 16.20 9.71 0.26
CA LEU A 242 15.93 10.56 -0.91
C LEU A 242 14.56 10.27 -1.52
N ALA A 243 14.19 8.98 -1.66
CA ALA A 243 12.87 8.59 -2.15
C ALA A 243 11.74 9.08 -1.21
N LEU A 244 11.93 8.96 0.11
CA LEU A 244 10.96 9.42 1.11
C LEU A 244 10.86 10.95 1.17
N ASP A 245 11.97 11.66 1.03
CA ASP A 245 12.03 13.13 1.04
C ASP A 245 11.31 13.71 -0.19
N ILE A 246 11.48 13.10 -1.37
CA ILE A 246 10.70 13.46 -2.56
C ILE A 246 9.20 13.30 -2.30
N LEU A 247 8.83 12.20 -1.64
CA LEU A 247 7.44 11.81 -1.42
C LEU A 247 6.74 12.59 -0.31
N ASP A 248 7.45 13.00 0.74
CA ASP A 248 6.93 13.72 1.91
C ASP A 248 7.08 15.25 1.81
N HIS A 249 7.60 15.75 0.69
CA HIS A 249 7.84 17.17 0.50
C HIS A 249 6.51 17.98 0.52
N PRO A 250 6.32 18.94 1.44
CA PRO A 250 5.03 19.60 1.67
C PRO A 250 4.53 20.39 0.45
N SER A 251 5.44 20.98 -0.31
CA SER A 251 5.11 21.77 -1.50
C SER A 251 4.98 20.94 -2.79
N ARG A 252 5.14 19.61 -2.73
CA ARG A 252 5.14 18.73 -3.91
C ARG A 252 4.17 17.57 -3.71
N LEU A 253 3.02 17.65 -4.35
CA LEU A 253 2.04 16.57 -4.35
C LEU A 253 2.34 15.61 -5.51
N ILE A 254 2.90 14.45 -5.18
CA ILE A 254 3.11 13.37 -6.14
C ILE A 254 1.75 12.87 -6.64
N GLN A 255 1.52 12.98 -7.94
CA GLN A 255 0.25 12.59 -8.56
C GLN A 255 0.13 11.07 -8.68
N ALA A 256 -1.11 10.59 -8.72
CA ALA A 256 -1.40 9.18 -8.95
C ALA A 256 -1.00 8.77 -10.37
N SER A 257 0.06 7.95 -10.47
CA SER A 257 0.55 7.39 -11.72
C SER A 257 1.09 5.97 -11.46
N THR A 258 1.25 5.18 -12.53
CA THR A 258 1.84 3.85 -12.42
C THR A 258 3.26 3.93 -11.85
N THR A 259 4.06 4.89 -12.30
CA THR A 259 5.43 5.11 -11.81
C THR A 259 5.42 5.43 -10.32
N SER A 260 4.55 6.34 -9.87
CA SER A 260 4.43 6.68 -8.45
C SER A 260 4.04 5.46 -7.61
N LEU A 261 3.06 4.68 -8.05
CA LEU A 261 2.60 3.47 -7.36
C LEU A 261 3.70 2.42 -7.25
N VAL A 262 4.43 2.17 -8.34
CA VAL A 262 5.52 1.19 -8.36
C VAL A 262 6.65 1.66 -7.45
N ALA A 263 7.00 2.94 -7.46
CA ALA A 263 8.04 3.49 -6.60
C ALA A 263 7.68 3.38 -5.11
N ILE A 264 6.49 3.85 -4.72
CA ILE A 264 6.01 3.77 -3.33
C ILE A 264 5.85 2.30 -2.90
N GLY A 265 5.33 1.45 -3.78
CA GLY A 265 5.19 0.02 -3.55
C GLY A 265 6.54 -0.70 -3.39
N THR A 266 7.53 -0.34 -4.20
CA THR A 266 8.90 -0.84 -4.07
C THR A 266 9.47 -0.43 -2.71
N MET A 267 9.34 0.84 -2.30
CA MET A 267 9.80 1.23 -0.97
C MET A 267 9.06 0.50 0.16
N ALA A 268 7.74 0.36 0.08
CA ALA A 268 6.97 -0.36 1.09
C ALA A 268 7.44 -1.82 1.21
N HIS A 269 7.78 -2.46 0.08
CA HIS A 269 8.33 -3.81 0.06
C HIS A 269 9.71 -3.89 0.72
N LEU A 270 10.60 -2.94 0.41
CA LEU A 270 11.95 -2.90 0.99
C LEU A 270 11.94 -2.66 2.49
N LEU A 271 11.08 -1.75 2.96
CA LEU A 271 11.06 -1.35 4.37
C LEU A 271 10.31 -2.34 5.27
N MET A 272 9.53 -3.27 4.70
CA MET A 272 8.74 -4.25 5.43
C MET A 272 9.59 -5.11 6.39
N ASN A 273 10.86 -5.34 6.07
CA ASN A 273 11.76 -6.19 6.84
C ASN A 273 12.92 -5.41 7.48
N THR A 274 12.81 -4.07 7.58
CA THR A 274 13.88 -3.23 8.12
C THR A 274 13.44 -2.54 9.40
N ASP A 275 14.24 -2.64 10.46
CA ASP A 275 13.92 -2.08 11.78
C ASP A 275 13.93 -0.54 11.83
N GLY A 276 14.44 0.13 10.79
CA GLY A 276 14.64 1.59 10.79
C GLY A 276 13.39 2.42 10.49
N PHE A 277 12.30 1.82 10.00
CA PHE A 277 11.17 2.56 9.42
C PHE A 277 9.77 2.01 9.77
N PRO A 278 9.48 1.68 11.05
CA PRO A 278 8.27 0.91 11.41
C PRO A 278 6.96 1.61 11.00
N PHE A 279 6.80 2.92 11.23
CA PHE A 279 5.57 3.64 10.87
C PHE A 279 5.48 4.00 9.38
N LYS A 280 6.62 4.29 8.72
CA LYS A 280 6.66 4.72 7.32
C LYS A 280 6.07 3.67 6.39
N VAL A 281 6.31 2.40 6.68
CA VAL A 281 5.77 1.26 5.95
C VAL A 281 4.24 1.31 5.84
N HIS A 282 3.52 1.58 6.92
CA HIS A 282 2.06 1.69 6.92
C HIS A 282 1.58 2.92 6.14
N LEU A 283 2.26 4.06 6.30
CA LEU A 283 1.94 5.29 5.56
C LEU A 283 2.09 5.10 4.04
N LEU A 284 3.19 4.47 3.60
CA LEU A 284 3.43 4.16 2.19
C LEU A 284 2.32 3.26 1.63
N ARG A 285 1.92 2.22 2.36
CA ARG A 285 0.82 1.34 1.92
C ARG A 285 -0.51 2.05 1.82
N HIS A 286 -0.83 2.90 2.80
CA HIS A 286 -2.05 3.69 2.77
C HIS A 286 -2.06 4.63 1.55
N ARG A 287 -0.95 5.32 1.27
CA ARG A 287 -0.81 6.16 0.08
C ARG A 287 -0.96 5.36 -1.22
N CYS A 288 -0.30 4.21 -1.32
CA CYS A 288 -0.49 3.28 -2.45
C CYS A 288 -1.96 2.91 -2.65
N LEU A 289 -2.70 2.61 -1.56
CA LEU A 289 -4.13 2.28 -1.64
C LEU A 289 -4.96 3.45 -2.15
N LEU A 290 -4.72 4.66 -1.66
CA LEU A 290 -5.42 5.86 -2.13
C LEU A 290 -5.17 6.11 -3.62
N MET A 291 -3.91 6.09 -4.06
CA MET A 291 -3.54 6.29 -5.47
C MET A 291 -4.10 5.16 -6.37
N SER A 292 -4.11 3.92 -5.88
CA SER A 292 -4.71 2.78 -6.58
C SER A 292 -6.23 2.95 -6.78
N ARG A 293 -6.91 3.55 -5.80
CA ARG A 293 -8.34 3.86 -5.90
C ARG A 293 -8.57 5.03 -6.85
N GLU A 294 -7.76 6.08 -6.78
CA GLU A 294 -7.82 7.21 -7.70
C GLU A 294 -7.67 6.76 -9.16
N MET A 295 -6.69 5.91 -9.43
CA MET A 295 -6.44 5.30 -10.75
C MET A 295 -7.39 4.15 -11.12
N GLN A 296 -8.29 3.76 -10.21
CA GLN A 296 -9.23 2.64 -10.41
C GLN A 296 -8.57 1.29 -10.76
N ILE A 297 -7.32 1.04 -10.36
CA ILE A 297 -6.62 -0.22 -10.70
C ILE A 297 -7.24 -1.44 -9.99
N HIS A 298 -7.92 -1.22 -8.86
CA HIS A 298 -8.73 -2.25 -8.20
C HIS A 298 -9.91 -2.77 -9.05
N ARG A 299 -10.24 -2.08 -10.15
CA ARG A 299 -11.27 -2.46 -11.13
C ARG A 299 -10.68 -2.64 -12.53
N LEU A 300 -9.36 -2.88 -12.61
CA LEU A 300 -8.63 -2.93 -13.86
C LEU A 300 -9.22 -4.00 -14.80
N ASP A 301 -9.60 -5.16 -14.28
CA ASP A 301 -10.02 -6.32 -15.10
C ASP A 301 -11.54 -6.49 -15.24
N THR A 302 -12.34 -5.46 -14.95
CA THR A 302 -13.78 -5.54 -15.22
C THR A 302 -14.06 -5.65 -16.72
N ALA A 303 -15.16 -6.32 -17.11
CA ALA A 303 -15.56 -6.45 -18.52
C ALA A 303 -15.68 -5.08 -19.23
N LYS A 304 -16.15 -4.06 -18.52
CA LYS A 304 -16.22 -2.68 -19.00
C LYS A 304 -14.82 -2.12 -19.31
N SER A 305 -13.91 -2.17 -18.33
CA SER A 305 -12.54 -1.67 -18.49
C SER A 305 -11.79 -2.40 -19.60
N CYS A 306 -11.96 -3.73 -19.72
CA CYS A 306 -11.37 -4.53 -20.79
C CYS A 306 -11.89 -4.13 -22.17
N LYS A 307 -13.21 -3.92 -22.32
CA LYS A 307 -13.81 -3.47 -23.60
C LYS A 307 -13.33 -2.07 -23.97
N GLU A 308 -13.28 -1.15 -23.01
CA GLU A 308 -12.82 0.22 -23.24
C GLU A 308 -11.36 0.26 -23.71
N ARG A 309 -10.46 -0.50 -23.07
CA ARG A 309 -9.06 -0.61 -23.49
C ARG A 309 -8.88 -1.20 -24.89
N ARG A 310 -9.72 -2.19 -25.26
CA ARG A 310 -9.71 -2.77 -26.62
C ARG A 310 -10.13 -1.74 -27.68
N LEU A 311 -11.04 -0.82 -27.34
CA LEU A 311 -11.55 0.19 -28.27
C LEU A 311 -10.60 1.38 -28.40
N LYS A 312 -10.08 1.90 -27.28
CA LYS A 312 -9.23 3.12 -27.25
C LYS A 312 -7.75 2.84 -27.51
N GLY A 313 -7.33 1.57 -27.40
CA GLY A 313 -5.92 1.23 -27.27
C GLY A 313 -5.40 1.57 -25.87
N CYS A 314 -4.34 0.87 -25.43
CA CYS A 314 -3.67 1.16 -24.18
C CYS A 314 -2.26 0.55 -24.17
N ASN A 315 -1.41 1.05 -23.27
CA ASN A 315 -0.14 0.42 -23.00
C ASN A 315 -0.37 -0.84 -22.15
N MET A 316 -0.29 -2.02 -22.77
CA MET A 316 -0.50 -3.30 -22.08
C MET A 316 0.55 -3.59 -21.01
N ILE A 317 1.77 -3.04 -21.14
CA ILE A 317 2.81 -3.16 -20.11
C ILE A 317 2.39 -2.39 -18.87
N ASP A 318 1.90 -1.16 -19.04
CA ASP A 318 1.43 -0.31 -17.95
C ASP A 318 0.26 -0.97 -17.20
N VAL A 319 -0.70 -1.53 -17.94
CA VAL A 319 -1.82 -2.31 -17.38
C VAL A 319 -1.31 -3.51 -16.58
N GLU A 320 -0.37 -4.28 -17.11
CA GLU A 320 0.19 -5.44 -16.41
C GLU A 320 0.95 -5.03 -15.14
N VAL A 321 1.71 -3.93 -15.18
CA VAL A 321 2.40 -3.38 -14.00
C VAL A 321 1.40 -2.93 -12.93
N GLN A 322 0.33 -2.22 -13.33
CA GLN A 322 -0.78 -1.84 -12.44
C GLN A 322 -1.46 -3.07 -11.80
N ARG A 323 -1.68 -4.14 -12.57
CA ARG A 323 -2.22 -5.40 -12.06
C ARG A 323 -1.30 -6.01 -11.01
N ARG A 324 0.00 -6.09 -11.30
CA ARG A 324 1.00 -6.68 -10.40
C ARG A 324 1.13 -5.91 -9.09
N ILE A 325 1.21 -4.58 -9.14
CA ILE A 325 1.32 -3.78 -7.92
C ILE A 325 0.06 -3.92 -7.06
N TRP A 326 -1.13 -3.93 -7.66
CA TRP A 326 -2.38 -4.15 -6.95
C TRP A 326 -2.37 -5.48 -6.19
N TRP A 327 -2.03 -6.58 -6.87
CA TRP A 327 -2.00 -7.89 -6.21
C TRP A 327 -0.87 -8.02 -5.19
N ASN A 328 0.29 -7.40 -5.42
CA ASN A 328 1.36 -7.33 -4.43
C ASN A 328 0.90 -6.62 -3.14
N MET A 329 0.17 -5.50 -3.27
CA MET A 329 -0.41 -4.78 -2.13
C MET A 329 -1.43 -5.63 -1.38
N VAL A 330 -2.37 -6.26 -2.08
CA VAL A 330 -3.40 -7.13 -1.46
C VAL A 330 -2.76 -8.29 -0.71
N ALA A 331 -1.77 -8.95 -1.31
CA ALA A 331 -1.05 -10.05 -0.66
C ALA A 331 -0.28 -9.58 0.58
N SER A 332 0.36 -8.41 0.51
CA SER A 332 1.09 -7.84 1.65
C SER A 332 0.16 -7.44 2.79
N ASP A 333 -1.01 -6.88 2.49
CA ASP A 333 -2.03 -6.51 3.48
C ASP A 333 -2.51 -7.74 4.28
N TRP A 334 -2.79 -8.84 3.58
CA TRP A 334 -3.14 -10.11 4.23
C TRP A 334 -2.01 -10.65 5.09
N TYR A 335 -0.77 -10.63 4.61
CA TYR A 335 0.39 -11.12 5.37
C TYR A 335 0.57 -10.38 6.70
N LEU A 336 0.39 -9.07 6.70
CA LEU A 336 0.59 -8.23 7.89
C LEU A 336 -0.58 -8.23 8.85
N SER A 337 -1.80 -8.52 8.36
CA SER A 337 -2.95 -8.69 9.24
C SER A 337 -2.83 -9.91 10.17
N ILE A 338 -1.87 -10.79 9.92
CA ILE A 338 -1.63 -12.04 10.65
C ILE A 338 -0.42 -11.92 11.61
N GLN A 339 0.48 -10.95 11.38
CA GLN A 339 1.62 -10.68 12.26
C GLN A 339 1.24 -9.79 13.45
#